data_AF-A0A235IZD9-F1
#
_entry.id   AF-A0A235IZD9-F1
#
_cell.length_a   1.000
_cell.length_b   1.000
_cell.length_c   1.000
_cell.angle_alpha   90.00
_cell.angle_beta   90.00
_cell.angle_gamma   90.00
#
_symmetry.space_group_name_H-M   'P 1'
#
loop_
_entity.id
_entity.type
_entity.pdbx_description
1 polymer ?
#
loop_
_entity_poly.entity_id
_entity_poly.type
_entity_poly.pdbx_seq_one_letter_code
_entity_poly.pdbx_strand_id
1 'polypeptide(L)' 'MLVTAMPRKEQGWITFQLSPEERQLLEQYCDRFQRTKTDVLRSLLRSLQGQSLKQQGKQFDPGEVDLDLF' A
#
# COMPACT_ATOMS: atom_id res chain seq x y z
N MET A 1 26.88 18.19 -1.64
CA MET A 1 25.50 17.86 -1.19
C MET A 1 24.78 17.23 -2.38
N LEU A 2 24.59 15.91 -2.37
CA LEU A 2 23.78 15.24 -3.40
C LEU A 2 22.31 15.46 -3.03
N VAL A 3 21.67 16.42 -3.69
CA VAL A 3 20.22 16.51 -3.74
C VAL A 3 19.74 15.33 -4.57
N THR A 4 19.29 14.26 -3.91
CA THR A 4 18.58 13.17 -4.56
C THR A 4 17.22 13.71 -5.00
N ALA A 5 17.16 14.30 -6.19
CA ALA A 5 15.91 14.56 -6.86
C ALA A 5 15.16 13.24 -6.96
N MET A 6 14.08 13.08 -6.19
CA MET A 6 13.22 11.91 -6.31
C MET A 6 12.76 11.85 -7.76
N PRO A 7 12.99 10.73 -8.48
CA PRO A 7 12.55 10.61 -9.85
C PRO A 7 11.05 10.83 -9.82
N ARG A 8 10.55 11.83 -10.56
CA ARG A 8 9.11 12.04 -10.76
C ARG A 8 8.59 10.84 -11.55
N LYS A 9 8.49 9.68 -10.91
CA LYS A 9 7.76 8.52 -11.40
C LYS A 9 6.35 9.01 -11.66
N GLU A 10 5.97 9.04 -12.93
CA GLU A 10 4.62 9.25 -13.49
C GLU A 10 3.52 9.20 -12.43
N GLN A 11 3.22 10.34 -11.81
CA GLN A 11 2.10 10.43 -10.88
C GLN A 11 0.84 10.69 -11.70
N GLY A 12 0.02 9.66 -11.87
CA GLY A 12 -1.30 9.76 -12.51
C GLY A 12 -2.36 10.29 -11.55
N TRP A 13 -3.30 11.07 -12.08
CA TRP A 13 -4.50 11.44 -11.35
C TRP A 13 -5.46 10.27 -11.28
N ILE A 14 -6.07 10.08 -10.11
CA ILE A 14 -7.12 9.10 -9.91
C ILE A 14 -8.33 9.78 -9.27
N THR A 15 -9.52 9.39 -9.70
CA THR A 15 -10.79 9.76 -9.10
C THR A 15 -11.42 8.50 -8.52
N PHE A 16 -11.98 8.60 -7.33
CA PHE A 16 -12.70 7.49 -6.68
C PHE A 16 -14.02 8.00 -6.13
N GLN A 17 -15.01 7.13 -6.09
CA GLN A 17 -16.32 7.41 -5.53
C GLN A 17 -16.32 7.04 -4.05
N LEU A 18 -17.07 7.81 -3.27
CA LEU A 18 -17.29 7.60 -1.84
C LEU A 18 -18.76 7.88 -1.54
N SER A 19 -19.31 7.23 -0.52
CA SER A 19 -20.58 7.68 0.05
C SER A 19 -20.42 9.07 0.70
N PRO A 20 -21.52 9.81 0.93
CA PRO A 20 -21.49 11.07 1.67
C PRO A 20 -20.83 10.94 3.06
N GLU A 21 -21.12 9.85 3.76
CA GLU A 21 -20.60 9.55 5.11
C GLU A 21 -19.09 9.32 5.08
N GLU A 22 -18.62 8.52 4.12
CA GLU A 22 -17.19 8.24 3.93
C GLU A 22 -16.41 9.50 3.55
N ARG A 23 -17.00 10.36 2.71
CA ARG A 23 -16.41 11.65 2.34
C ARG A 23 -16.26 12.55 3.56
N GLN A 24 -17.31 12.67 4.38
CA GLN A 24 -17.29 13.49 5.59
C GLN A 24 -16.27 12.96 6.60
N LEU A 25 -16.15 11.63 6.73
CA LEU A 25 -15.14 10.98 7.56
C LEU A 25 -13.72 11.32 7.08
N LEU A 26 -13.47 11.19 5.77
CA LEU A 26 -12.16 11.50 5.18
C LEU A 26 -11.78 12.97 5.39
N GLU A 27 -12.73 13.89 5.22
CA GLU A 27 -12.50 15.32 5.44
C GLU A 27 -12.16 15.64 6.91
N GLN A 28 -12.93 15.11 7.86
CA GLN A 28 -12.64 15.26 9.29
C GLN A 28 -11.27 14.67 9.68
N TYR A 29 -10.92 13.51 9.11
CA TYR A 29 -9.61 12.91 9.35
C TYR A 29 -8.48 13.80 8.82
N CYS A 30 -8.63 14.33 7.60
CA CYS A 30 -7.65 15.24 7.01
C CYS A 30 -7.43 16.48 7.88
N ASP A 31 -8.50 17.08 8.40
CA ASP A 31 -8.45 18.27 9.24
C ASP A 31 -7.79 17.99 10.61
N ARG A 32 -8.26 16.95 11.31
CA ARG A 32 -7.74 16.55 12.63
C ARG A 32 -6.25 16.24 12.60
N PHE A 33 -5.78 15.55 11.57
CA PHE A 33 -4.40 15.06 11.49
C PHE A 33 -3.50 15.91 10.60
N GLN A 34 -4.00 17.04 10.07
CA GLN A 34 -3.28 17.92 9.14
C GLN A 34 -2.68 17.14 7.97
N ARG A 35 -3.46 16.22 7.41
CA ARG A 35 -3.06 15.36 6.27
C ARG A 35 -3.86 15.70 5.03
N THR A 36 -3.27 15.48 3.85
CA THR A 36 -4.00 15.58 2.58
C THR A 36 -4.71 14.27 2.26
N LYS A 37 -5.79 14.33 1.48
CA LYS A 37 -6.52 13.14 0.98
C LYS A 37 -5.60 12.18 0.25
N THR A 38 -4.65 12.72 -0.52
CA THR A 38 -3.64 11.94 -1.22
C THR A 38 -2.68 11.24 -0.26
N ASP A 39 -2.24 11.88 0.82
CA ASP A 39 -1.37 11.25 1.81
C ASP A 39 -2.07 10.13 2.57
N VAL A 40 -3.34 10.33 2.92
CA VAL A 40 -4.18 9.29 3.53
C VAL A 40 -4.28 8.08 2.60
N LEU A 41 -4.61 8.30 1.32
CA LEU A 41 -4.71 7.22 0.35
C LEU A 41 -3.37 6.51 0.11
N ARG A 42 -2.26 7.25 -0.03
CA ARG A 42 -0.92 6.66 -0.17
C ARG A 42 -0.54 5.85 1.06
N SER A 43 -0.87 6.33 2.25
CA SER A 43 -0.64 5.61 3.51
C SER A 43 -1.42 4.30 3.54
N LEU A 44 -2.69 4.32 3.13
CA LEU A 44 -3.52 3.13 3.02
C LEU A 44 -2.90 2.13 2.03
N LEU A 45 -2.56 2.57 0.81
CA LEU A 45 -1.93 1.71 -0.20
C LEU A 45 -0.63 1.06 0.29
N ARG A 46 0.22 1.80 1.01
CA ARG A 46 1.44 1.23 1.63
C ARG A 46 1.15 0.20 2.70
N SER A 47 0.09 0.41 3.50
CA SER A 47 -0.32 -0.56 4.52
C SER A 47 -0.80 -1.88 3.90
N LEU A 48 -1.39 -1.83 2.70
CA LEU A 48 -1.80 -3.02 1.95
C LEU A 48 -0.58 -3.80 1.41
N GLN A 49 0.45 -3.10 0.94
CA GLN A 49 1.71 -3.75 0.49
C GLN A 49 2.38 -4.54 1.62
N GLY A 50 2.39 -4.01 2.83
CA GLY A 50 2.93 -4.69 4.01
C GLY A 50 2.16 -5.94 4.43
N GLN A 51 0.90 -6.09 4.02
CA GLN A 51 0.09 -7.29 4.27
C GLN A 51 0.28 -8.36 3.19
N SER A 52 0.48 -7.94 1.93
CA SER A 52 0.74 -8.87 0.82
C SER A 52 2.05 -9.65 0.99
N LEU A 53 3.12 -9.00 1.50
CA LEU A 53 4.38 -9.67 1.82
C LEU A 53 4.26 -10.71 2.95
N LYS A 54 3.28 -10.57 3.85
CA LYS A 54 3.04 -11.55 4.91
C LYS A 54 2.34 -12.82 4.41
N GLN A 55 1.72 -12.77 3.23
CA GLN A 55 1.05 -13.92 2.61
C GLN A 55 2.00 -14.74 1.71
N GLN A 56 3.16 -14.18 1.33
CA GLN A 56 4.20 -14.86 0.54
C GLN A 56 5.28 -15.56 1.39
N GLY A 57 5.00 -15.81 2.67
CA GLY A 57 5.87 -16.53 3.60
C GLY A 57 5.54 -18.03 3.73
N LYS A 58 5.01 -18.70 2.70
CA LYS A 58 5.07 -20.17 2.67
C LYS A 58 6.43 -20.56 2.10
N GLN A 59 7.38 -20.69 3.01
CA GLN A 59 8.72 -21.20 2.78
C GLN A 59 8.65 -22.51 1.99
N PHE A 60 9.09 -22.49 0.73
CA PHE A 60 9.45 -23.69 -0.01
C PHE A 60 10.94 -23.91 0.25
N ASP A 61 11.25 -24.84 1.13
CA ASP A 61 12.60 -25.36 1.29
C ASP A 61 12.95 -26.21 0.05
N PRO A 62 14.02 -25.90 -0.71
CA PRO A 62 14.40 -26.64 -1.93
C PRO A 62 15.07 -28.00 -1.64
N GLY A 63 14.71 -28.66 -0.54
CA GLY A 63 15.46 -29.80 0.01
C GLY A 63 14.69 -31.11 0.23
N GLU A 64 13.37 -31.15 0.14
CA GLU A 64 12.63 -32.41 0.21
C GLU A 64 12.20 -32.86 -1.19
N VAL A 65 13.03 -33.70 -1.79
CA VAL A 65 12.59 -34.62 -2.83
C VAL A 65 11.97 -35.80 -2.09
N ASP A 66 10.65 -35.90 -2.10
CA ASP A 66 9.94 -37.09 -1.64
C ASP A 66 10.31 -38.25 -2.57
N LEU A 67 11.19 -39.12 -2.10
CA LEU A 67 11.70 -40.27 -2.84
C LEU A 67 10.87 -41.52 -2.53
N ASP A 68 9.54 -41.39 -2.45
CA ASP A 68 8.61 -42.51 -2.23
C ASP A 68 7.33 -42.40 -3.10
N LEU A 69 7.48 -41.85 -4.31
CA LEU A 69 6.46 -41.97 -5.35
C LEU A 69 7.01 -42.65 -6.60
N PHE A 70 7.47 -43.90 -6.46
CA PHE A 70 7.31 -45.05 -7.38
C PHE A 70 8.03 -46.30 -6.82
#